data_AF-X1TUL0-F1
#
_entry.id   AF-X1TUL0-F1
#
_cell.length_a   1.000
_cell.length_b   1.000
_cell.length_c   1.000
_cell.angle_alpha   90.00
_cell.angle_beta   90.00
_cell.angle_gamma   90.00
#
_symmetry.space_group_name_H-M   'P 1'
#
loop_
_entity.id
_entity.type
_entity.pdbx_description
1 polymer ?
#
loop_
_entity_poly.entity_id
_entity_poly.type
_entity_poly.pdbx_seq_one_letter_code
_entity_poly.pdbx_strand_id
1 'polypeptide(L)' 'MGKGMSEELKQLVLDKRKEGKLVHTTIEGFVGIDVSEFIKQPADGILYDLNRLEEVVLTFIDDPKWANDFAVALTIRELK' A
#
# COMPACT_ATOMS: atom_id res chain seq x y z
N MET A 1 7.21 -24.69 5.66
CA MET A 1 5.92 -24.05 5.32
C MET A 1 6.25 -22.65 4.84
N GLY A 2 5.97 -22.27 3.59
CA GLY A 2 6.37 -20.92 3.13
C GLY A 2 6.25 -20.58 1.64
N LYS A 3 5.64 -21.43 0.80
CA LYS A 3 5.41 -21.10 -0.62
C LYS A 3 3.95 -20.81 -1.00
N GLY A 4 2.97 -21.17 -0.16
CA GLY A 4 1.54 -21.02 -0.49
C GLY A 4 1.02 -19.58 -0.37
N MET A 5 1.30 -18.93 0.76
CA MET A 5 0.73 -17.62 1.09
C MET A 5 1.19 -16.49 0.15
N SER A 6 2.40 -16.56 -0.40
CA SER A 6 2.91 -15.54 -1.32
C SER A 6 2.28 -15.62 -2.71
N GLU A 7 2.05 -16.84 -3.23
CA GLU A 7 1.44 -17.00 -4.56
C GLU A 7 -0.07 -16.73 -4.52
N GLU A 8 -0.77 -17.12 -3.45
CA GLU A 8 -2.18 -16.78 -3.26
C GLU A 8 -2.41 -15.27 -3.18
N LEU A 9 -1.60 -14.56 -2.39
CA LEU A 9 -1.66 -13.09 -2.31
C LEU A 9 -1.33 -12.43 -3.64
N LYS A 10 -0.27 -12.89 -4.31
CA LYS A 10 0.11 -12.39 -5.64
C LYS A 10 -1.02 -12.58 -6.65
N GLN A 11 -1.66 -13.74 -6.66
CA GLN A 11 -2.79 -14.02 -7.55
C GLN A 11 -3.98 -13.11 -7.22
N LEU A 12 -4.31 -12.93 -5.94
CA LEU A 12 -5.34 -11.99 -5.49
C LEU A 12 -5.09 -10.56 -5.99
N VAL A 13 -3.86 -10.05 -5.82
CA VAL A 13 -3.47 -8.70 -6.29
C VAL A 13 -3.62 -8.59 -7.81
N LEU A 14 -3.16 -9.60 -8.56
CA LEU A 14 -3.23 -9.58 -10.02
C LEU A 14 -4.67 -9.65 -10.53
N ASP A 15 -5.53 -10.45 -9.91
CA ASP A 15 -6.94 -10.57 -10.31
C ASP A 15 -7.72 -9.31 -9.96
N LYS A 16 -7.53 -8.75 -8.77
CA LYS A 16 -8.16 -7.48 -8.38
C LYS A 16 -7.69 -6.30 -9.24
N ARG A 17 -6.41 -6.29 -9.64
CA ARG A 17 -5.92 -5.29 -10.59
C ARG A 17 -6.64 -5.34 -11.93
N LYS A 18 -6.99 -6.53 -12.46
CA LYS A 18 -7.77 -6.66 -13.70
C LYS A 18 -9.18 -6.08 -13.54
N GLU A 19 -9.72 -6.08 -12.33
CA GLU A 19 -10.99 -5.42 -11.98
C GLU A 19 -10.85 -3.90 -11.75
N GLY A 20 -9.65 -3.32 -11.89
CA GLY A 20 -9.40 -1.89 -11.60
C GLY A 20 -9.24 -1.57 -10.11
N LYS A 21 -9.03 -2.59 -9.27
CA LYS A 21 -8.94 -2.48 -7.82
C LYS A 21 -7.51 -2.61 -7.33
N LEU A 22 -7.19 -1.89 -6.26
CA LEU A 22 -6.01 -2.16 -5.44
C LEU A 22 -6.38 -3.08 -4.28
N VAL A 23 -5.38 -3.73 -3.70
CA VAL A 23 -5.51 -4.56 -2.51
C VAL A 23 -4.67 -3.95 -1.40
N HIS A 24 -5.26 -3.74 -0.23
CA HIS A 24 -4.55 -3.29 0.98
C HIS A 24 -5.00 -4.11 2.19
N THR A 25 -4.25 -4.00 3.28
CA THR A 25 -4.51 -4.76 4.51
C THR A 25 -5.38 -3.95 5.47
N THR A 26 -6.40 -4.58 6.03
CA THR A 26 -7.23 -4.08 7.13
C THR A 26 -7.17 -5.05 8.30
N ILE A 27 -7.84 -4.72 9.41
CA ILE A 27 -7.97 -5.63 10.57
C ILE A 27 -8.69 -6.95 10.22
N GLU A 28 -9.46 -6.98 9.13
CA GLU A 28 -10.21 -8.16 8.68
C GLU A 28 -9.44 -8.97 7.62
N GLY A 29 -8.26 -8.52 7.21
CA GLY A 29 -7.42 -9.15 6.18
C GLY A 29 -7.24 -8.29 4.94
N PHE A 30 -7.04 -8.93 3.78
CA PHE A 30 -6.85 -8.21 2.52
C PHE A 30 -8.19 -7.79 1.91
N VAL A 31 -8.33 -6.50 1.62
CA VAL A 31 -9.54 -5.93 1.02
C VAL A 31 -9.19 -5.32 -0.34
N GLY A 32 -10.06 -5.56 -1.32
CA GLY A 32 -9.98 -4.96 -2.66
C GLY A 32 -10.91 -3.76 -2.78
N ILE A 33 -10.40 -2.61 -3.23
CA ILE A 33 -11.16 -1.36 -3.38
C ILE A 33 -10.81 -0.69 -4.71
N ASP A 34 -11.79 -0.04 -5.34
CA ASP A 34 -11.56 0.73 -6.56
C ASP A 34 -10.57 1.86 -6.29
N VAL A 35 -9.57 2.00 -7.16
CA VAL A 35 -8.51 3.01 -6.97
C VAL A 35 -9.14 4.40 -6.88
N SER A 36 -10.17 4.69 -7.68
CA SER A 36 -10.90 5.97 -7.66
C SER A 36 -11.60 6.27 -6.34
N GLU A 37 -12.02 5.24 -5.59
CA GLU A 37 -12.59 5.40 -4.26
C GLU A 37 -11.50 5.54 -3.20
N PHE A 38 -10.47 4.70 -3.27
CA PHE A 38 -9.36 4.73 -2.31
C PHE A 38 -8.64 6.08 -2.28
N ILE A 39 -8.44 6.72 -3.44
CA ILE A 39 -7.79 8.03 -3.51
C ILE A 39 -8.64 9.17 -2.94
N LYS A 40 -9.92 8.96 -2.58
CA LYS A 40 -10.73 10.00 -1.92
C LYS A 40 -10.37 10.19 -0.45
N GLN A 41 -9.63 9.24 0.13
CA GLN A 41 -9.10 9.36 1.48
C GLN A 41 -8.14 10.56 1.61
N PRO A 42 -8.05 11.18 2.80
CA PRO A 42 -7.00 12.17 3.07
C PRO A 42 -5.61 11.55 2.95
N ALA A 43 -4.58 12.36 2.69
CA ALA A 43 -3.20 11.90 2.52
C ALA A 43 -2.74 10.99 3.67
N ASP A 44 -2.96 11.40 4.92
CA ASP A 44 -2.55 10.62 6.10
C ASP A 44 -3.22 9.25 6.16
N GLY A 45 -4.49 9.15 5.75
CA GLY A 45 -5.21 7.87 5.70
C GLY A 45 -4.62 6.92 4.66
N ILE A 46 -4.34 7.44 3.45
CA ILE A 46 -3.68 6.68 2.38
C ILE A 46 -2.32 6.16 2.85
N LEU A 47 -1.51 7.04 3.47
CA LEU A 47 -0.18 6.68 3.92
C LEU A 47 -0.20 5.67 5.07
N TYR A 48 -1.17 5.77 5.97
CA TYR A 48 -1.37 4.80 7.03
C TYR A 48 -1.73 3.42 6.46
N ASP A 49 -2.75 3.34 5.60
CA ASP A 49 -3.22 2.07 4.99
C ASP A 49 -2.13 1.37 4.15
N LEU A 50 -1.27 2.15 3.50
CA LEU A 50 -0.16 1.62 2.69
C LEU A 50 1.10 1.35 3.51
N ASN A 51 1.11 1.64 4.82
CA ASN A 51 2.30 1.58 5.68
C ASN A 51 3.46 2.40 5.09
N ARG A 52 3.18 3.65 4.74
CA ARG A 52 4.09 4.62 4.10
C ARG A 52 4.16 5.97 4.81
N LEU A 53 3.73 6.03 6.07
CA LEU A 53 4.00 7.20 6.90
C LEU A 53 5.50 7.47 7.00
N GLU A 54 5.88 8.75 7.01
CA GLU A 54 7.28 9.17 7.03
C GLU A 54 8.02 8.58 8.23
N GLU A 55 7.38 8.48 9.39
CA GLU A 55 7.93 7.88 10.60
C GLU A 55 8.19 6.39 10.43
N VAL A 56 7.27 5.67 9.78
CA VAL A 56 7.44 4.24 9.47
C VAL A 56 8.60 4.06 8.51
N VAL A 57 8.66 4.87 7.45
CA VAL A 57 9.72 4.80 6.45
C VAL A 57 11.09 5.12 7.06
N LEU A 58 11.19 6.19 7.86
CA LEU A 58 12.43 6.59 8.53
C LEU A 58 12.91 5.53 9.54
N THR A 59 11.99 4.82 10.19
CA THR A 59 12.32 3.71 11.10
C THR A 59 13.07 2.58 10.39
N PHE A 60 12.81 2.36 9.10
CA PHE A 60 13.40 1.26 8.31
C PHE A 60 14.40 1.73 7.25
N ILE A 61 14.86 3.00 7.30
CA ILE A 61 15.63 3.65 6.23
C ILE A 61 16.99 3.00 5.93
N ASP A 62 17.50 2.16 6.83
CA ASP A 62 18.73 1.39 6.62
C ASP A 62 18.64 0.46 5.39
N ASP A 63 17.43 0.08 4.96
CA ASP A 63 17.20 -0.54 3.65
C ASP A 63 16.90 0.55 2.60
N PRO A 64 17.76 0.69 1.55
CA PRO A 64 17.68 1.78 0.59
C PRO A 64 16.37 1.83 -0.20
N LYS A 65 15.59 0.74 -0.25
CA LYS A 65 14.26 0.78 -0.89
C LYS A 65 13.36 1.84 -0.24
N TRP A 66 13.54 2.09 1.06
CA TRP A 66 12.69 2.98 1.85
C TRP A 66 12.89 4.45 1.47
N ALA A 67 14.02 4.82 0.86
CA ALA A 67 14.19 6.17 0.31
C ALA A 67 13.12 6.50 -0.76
N ASN A 68 12.79 5.51 -1.61
CA ASN A 68 11.72 5.66 -2.60
C ASN A 68 10.33 5.66 -1.94
N ASP A 69 10.13 4.85 -0.90
CA ASP A 69 8.90 4.86 -0.11
C ASP A 69 8.68 6.23 0.58
N PHE A 70 9.76 6.91 1.00
CA PHE A 70 9.71 8.27 1.56
C PHE A 70 9.30 9.29 0.49
N ALA A 71 9.89 9.18 -0.70
CA ALA A 71 9.52 10.04 -1.82
C ALA A 71 8.05 9.87 -2.23
N VAL A 72 7.52 8.63 -2.19
CA VAL A 72 6.09 8.35 -2.40
C VAL A 72 5.24 9.03 -1.33
N ALA A 73 5.66 9.01 -0.07
CA ALA A 73 4.93 9.66 1.02
C ALA A 73 4.75 11.17 0.74
N LEU A 74 5.85 11.86 0.44
CA LEU A 74 5.84 13.27 0.08
C LEU A 74 5.00 13.55 -1.18
N THR A 75 5.11 12.68 -2.19
CA THR A 75 4.34 12.83 -3.44
C THR A 75 2.84 12.71 -3.19
N ILE A 76 2.41 11.75 -2.37
CA ILE A 76 0.99 11.57 -2.02
C ILE A 76 0.47 12.78 -1.26
N ARG A 77 1.25 13.35 -0.32
CA ARG A 77 0.87 14.58 0.39
C ARG A 77 0.66 15.76 -0.55
N GLU A 78 1.53 15.94 -1.55
CA GLU A 78 1.41 17.05 -2.50
C GLU A 78 0.21 16.88 -3.46
N LEU A 79 -0.13 15.65 -3.80
CA LEU A 79 -1.25 15.35 -4.71
C LEU A 79 -2.64 15.36 -4.02
N LYS A 80 -2.71 15.59 -2.71
CA LYS A 80 -3.92 15.45 -1.89
C LYS A 80 -4.27 16.74 -1.18
#